data_AF-A0A7H4P6Y2-F1
#
_entry.id   AF-A0A7H4P6Y2-F1
#
_cell.length_a   1.000
_cell.length_b   1.000
_cell.length_c   1.000
_cell.angle_alpha   90.00
_cell.angle_beta   90.00
_cell.angle_gamma   90.00
#
_symmetry.space_group_name_H-M   'P 1'
#
loop_
_entity.id
_entity.type
_entity.pdbx_description
1 polymer ?
#
loop_
_entity_poly.entity_id
_entity_poly.type
_entity_poly.pdbx_seq_one_letter_code
_entity_poly.pdbx_strand_id
1 'polypeptide(L)' 'MHRKTGVLEIIALWLEEGVKVTSGLESGLKRAIDDFALWQGAARVTCGRLPPALFAGLQQGWEIDAA' A
#
# COMPACT_ATOMS: atom_id res chain seq x y z
N MET A 1 -22.24 4.94 -4.69
CA MET A 1 -21.09 4.52 -3.86
C MET A 1 -21.38 3.11 -3.33
N HIS A 2 -20.88 2.08 -4.02
CA HIS A 2 -20.96 0.71 -3.53
C HIS A 2 -19.83 0.55 -2.50
N ARG A 3 -20.15 0.82 -1.23
CA ARG A 3 -19.27 0.81 -0.04
C ARG A 3 -18.77 -0.60 0.31
N LYS A 4 -18.39 -1.42 -0.67
CA LYS A 4 -18.59 -2.87 -0.56
C LYS A 4 -17.61 -3.63 0.34
N THR A 5 -16.54 -3.01 0.89
CA THR A 5 -15.64 -3.73 1.82
C THR A 5 -14.72 -2.85 2.68
N GLY A 6 -14.57 -1.54 2.39
CA GLY A 6 -13.61 -0.70 3.13
C GLY A 6 -12.15 -1.10 2.88
N VAL A 7 -11.86 -1.72 1.72
CA VAL A 7 -10.53 -2.20 1.34
C VAL A 7 -10.06 -1.46 0.08
N LEU A 8 -8.85 -0.92 0.11
CA LEU A 8 -8.11 -0.51 -1.07
C LEU A 8 -7.29 -1.71 -1.58
N GLU A 9 -7.59 -2.17 -2.80
CA GLU A 9 -6.82 -3.25 -3.43
C GLU A 9 -5.74 -2.67 -4.34
N ILE A 10 -4.48 -3.01 -4.05
CA ILE A 10 -3.34 -2.77 -4.92
C ILE A 10 -3.10 -4.04 -5.73
N ILE A 11 -3.47 -4.02 -7.01
CA ILE A 11 -3.33 -5.19 -7.89
C ILE A 11 -1.86 -5.54 -8.11
N ALA A 12 -1.03 -4.54 -8.43
CA ALA A 12 0.41 -4.71 -8.63
C ALA A 12 1.18 -3.40 -8.43
N LEU A 13 2.37 -3.51 -7.83
CA LEU A 13 3.41 -2.47 -7.89
C LEU A 13 4.62 -2.98 -8.67
N TRP A 14 5.31 -2.05 -9.31
CA TRP A 14 6.52 -2.29 -10.07
C TRP A 14 7.55 -1.24 -9.68
N LEU A 15 8.80 -1.66 -9.67
CA LEU A 15 9.93 -0.75 -9.57
C LEU A 15 10.59 -0.66 -10.94
N GLU A 16 10.93 0.56 -11.33
CA GLU A 16 11.77 0.76 -12.50
C GLU A 16 13.17 0.16 -12.27
N GLU A 17 13.83 -0.20 -13.35
CA GLU A 17 15.17 -0.77 -13.30
C GLU A 17 16.16 0.22 -12.65
N GLY A 18 16.99 -0.30 -11.75
CA GLY A 18 17.98 0.50 -11.02
C GLY A 18 17.43 1.28 -9.83
N VAL A 19 16.11 1.30 -9.58
CA VAL A 19 15.54 1.92 -8.39
C VAL A 19 15.89 1.10 -7.14
N LYS A 20 16.59 1.73 -6.21
CA LYS A 20 16.92 1.13 -4.92
C LYS A 20 15.79 1.36 -3.93
N VAL A 21 15.30 0.28 -3.31
CA VAL A 21 14.39 0.40 -2.18
C VAL A 21 15.16 0.87 -0.96
N THR A 22 14.84 2.08 -0.51
CA THR A 22 15.34 2.67 0.73
C THR A 22 14.21 2.77 1.75
N SER A 23 14.54 2.88 3.02
CA SER A 23 13.54 3.11 4.08
C SER A 23 12.70 4.38 3.82
N GLY A 24 13.30 5.41 3.25
CA GLY A 24 12.61 6.65 2.86
C GLY A 24 11.60 6.43 1.73
N LEU A 25 11.99 5.68 0.69
CA LEU A 25 11.08 5.32 -0.41
C LEU A 25 9.90 4.49 0.12
N GLU A 26 10.19 3.47 0.92
CA GLU A 26 9.17 2.56 1.43
C GLU A 26 8.18 3.28 2.37
N SER A 27 8.68 4.07 3.34
CA SER A 27 7.83 4.83 4.26
C SER A 27 7.01 5.91 3.55
N GLY A 28 7.61 6.62 2.60
CA GLY A 28 6.90 7.61 1.78
C GLY A 28 5.80 6.98 0.92
N LEU A 29 6.09 5.84 0.28
CA LEU A 29 5.12 5.10 -0.51
C LEU A 29 3.97 4.56 0.36
N LYS A 30 4.30 3.97 1.52
CA LYS A 30 3.27 3.50 2.47
C LYS A 30 2.34 4.63 2.88
N ARG A 31 2.90 5.79 3.26
CA ARG A 31 2.11 6.96 3.66
C ARG A 31 1.20 7.45 2.53
N ALA A 32 1.72 7.54 1.31
CA ALA A 32 0.90 7.96 0.16
C ALA A 32 -0.27 6.98 -0.10
N ILE A 33 -0.05 5.67 0.08
CA ILE A 33 -1.09 4.65 -0.01
C ILE A 33 -2.12 4.80 1.12
N ASP A 34 -1.66 5.00 2.36
CA ASP A 34 -2.52 5.18 3.53
C ASP A 34 -3.41 6.43 3.36
N ASP A 35 -2.82 7.56 2.98
CA ASP A 35 -3.52 8.82 2.73
C ASP A 35 -4.57 8.66 1.62
N PHE A 36 -4.22 7.95 0.55
CA PHE A 36 -5.14 7.67 -0.56
C PHE A 36 -6.29 6.75 -0.15
N ALA A 37 -6.00 5.69 0.62
CA ALA A 37 -7.00 4.78 1.13
C ALA A 37 -7.99 5.48 2.08
N LEU A 38 -7.50 6.32 2.99
CA LEU A 38 -8.34 7.15 3.86
C LEU A 38 -9.23 8.10 3.05
N TRP A 39 -8.68 8.75 2.01
CA TRP A 39 -9.46 9.60 1.11
C TRP A 39 -10.58 8.83 0.39
N GLN A 40 -10.36 7.55 0.07
CA GLN A 40 -11.37 6.65 -0.51
C GLN A 40 -12.34 6.07 0.53
N GLY A 41 -12.12 6.31 1.83
CA GLY A 41 -12.89 5.74 2.93
C GLY A 41 -12.61 4.25 3.17
N ALA A 42 -11.41 3.77 2.82
CA ALA A 42 -10.92 2.44 3.15
C ALA A 42 -10.23 2.41 4.52
N ALA A 43 -10.35 1.29 5.22
CA ALA A 43 -9.71 1.01 6.51
C ALA A 43 -8.59 -0.04 6.38
N ARG A 44 -8.47 -0.69 5.22
CA ARG A 44 -7.50 -1.75 4.97
C ARG A 44 -6.91 -1.63 3.57
N VAL A 45 -5.65 -1.98 3.41
CA VAL A 45 -4.98 -2.18 2.12
C VAL A 45 -4.75 -3.67 1.92
N THR A 46 -4.99 -4.19 0.71
CA THR A 46 -4.55 -5.52 0.30
C THR A 46 -3.64 -5.42 -0.91
N CYS A 47 -2.61 -6.26 -0.95
CA CYS A 47 -1.61 -6.23 -2.01
C CYS A 47 -1.62 -7.55 -2.79
N GLY A 48 -1.69 -7.44 -4.11
CA GLY A 48 -1.45 -8.54 -5.04
C GLY A 48 0.04 -8.71 -5.29
N ARG A 49 0.53 -8.24 -6.44
CA ARG A 49 1.95 -8.34 -6.78
C ARG A 49 2.74 -7.18 -6.19
N LEU A 50 3.77 -7.49 -5.41
CA LEU A 50 4.74 -6.52 -4.93
C LEU A 50 6.17 -6.93 -5.31
N PRO A 51 7.07 -5.97 -5.56
CA PRO A 51 8.50 -6.21 -5.57
C PRO A 51 8.93 -6.80 -4.20
N PRO A 52 9.73 -7.87 -4.14
CA PRO A 52 10.07 -8.55 -2.88
C PRO A 52 10.75 -7.66 -1.84
N ALA A 53 11.41 -6.59 -2.30
CA ALA A 53 12.10 -5.63 -1.47
C ALA A 53 11.18 -4.59 -0.81
N LEU A 54 9.92 -4.46 -1.24
CA LEU A 54 8.96 -3.52 -0.67
C LEU A 54 8.08 -4.18 0.38
N PHE A 55 7.86 -3.46 1.48
CA PHE A 55 6.91 -3.80 2.54
C PHE A 55 7.18 -5.18 3.14
N ALA A 56 8.43 -5.48 3.46
CA ALA A 56 8.81 -6.75 4.06
C ALA A 56 7.98 -7.03 5.33
N GLY A 57 7.25 -8.15 5.35
CA GLY A 57 6.35 -8.53 6.44
C GLY A 57 4.91 -8.02 6.29
N LEU A 58 4.64 -7.11 5.35
CA LEU A 58 3.32 -6.56 5.04
C LEU A 58 2.90 -6.84 3.59
N GLN A 59 3.49 -7.86 2.95
CA GLN A 59 3.24 -8.11 1.53
C GLN A 59 1.81 -8.56 1.20
N GLN A 60 1.02 -8.97 2.20
CA GLN A 60 -0.41 -9.27 2.04
C GLN A 60 -1.31 -8.03 2.20
N GLY A 61 -0.73 -6.89 2.58
CA GLY A 61 -1.44 -5.69 2.96
C GLY A 61 -1.37 -5.40 4.46
N TRP A 62 -2.07 -4.36 4.89
CA TRP A 62 -2.08 -3.87 6.27
C TRP A 62 -3.40 -3.16 6.57
N GLU A 63 -3.73 -3.07 7.86
CA GLU A 63 -4.81 -2.22 8.35
C GLU A 63 -4.31 -0.77 8.44
N ILE A 64 -5.21 0.18 8.24
CA ILE A 64 -4.93 1.61 8.39
C ILE A 64 -5.47 2.04 9.74
N ASP A 65 -4.56 2.42 10.62
CA ASP A 65 -4.96 3.06 11.87
C ASP A 65 -5.53 4.44 11.54
N ALA A 66 -6.82 4.62 11.85
CA ALA A 66 -7.42 5.95 11.88
C ALA A 66 -6.77 6.71 13.04
N ALA A 67 -6.04 7.79 12.72
CA ALA A 67 -5.46 8.69 13.71
C ALA A 67 -6.54 9.43 14.52
#